data_AF-A0A8T2M566-F1
#
_entry.id   AF-A0A8T2M566-F1
#
_cell.length_a   1.000
_cell.length_b   1.000
_cell.length_c   1.000
_cell.angle_alpha   90.00
_cell.angle_beta   90.00
_cell.angle_gamma   90.00
#
_symmetry.space_group_name_H-M   'P 1'
#
loop_
_entity.id
_entity.type
_entity.pdbx_description
1 polymer ?
#
loop_
_entity_poly.entity_id
_entity_poly.type
_entity_poly.pdbx_seq_one_letter_code
_entity_poly.pdbx_strand_id
1 'polypeptide(L)'
;MIDRDLKELGAIRQTFPKTKVLLCWFHVLQAVHRWLVKKDGGNLSPAQRNTVIHAMMTMKACMTEEDFESVSASKCRDLEAQFGSSRVTHYLRDQWFPFAALWANFGRLFQHNSSDTNNKAERYWHRVIIQILLHYKIPVFARSSKQTS
;
A
#
# COMPACT_ATOMS: atom_id res chain seq x y z
N MET A 1 11.67 0.96 -7.27
CA MET A 1 10.40 0.71 -6.55
C MET A 1 10.75 0.53 -5.09
N ILE A 2 10.08 1.25 -4.19
CA ILE A 2 10.42 1.32 -2.76
C ILE A 2 9.18 1.14 -1.90
N ASP A 3 9.39 1.00 -0.60
CA ASP A 3 8.31 1.08 0.38
C ASP A 3 8.00 2.55 0.68
N ARG A 4 6.91 2.83 1.40
CA ARG A 4 6.60 4.21 1.80
C ARG A 4 7.50 4.63 2.98
N ASP A 5 8.77 4.89 2.68
CA ASP A 5 9.72 5.53 3.58
C ASP A 5 10.07 6.92 3.04
N LEU A 6 9.68 7.97 3.78
CA LEU A 6 9.89 9.35 3.35
C LEU A 6 11.38 9.76 3.36
N LYS A 7 12.19 9.14 4.23
CA LYS A 7 13.63 9.38 4.28
C LYS A 7 14.31 8.74 3.06
N GLU A 8 13.93 7.50 2.74
CA GLU A 8 14.41 6.82 1.52
C GLU A 8 14.02 7.60 0.26
N LEU A 9 12.75 8.01 0.15
CA LEU A 9 12.27 8.81 -0.98
C LEU A 9 13.03 10.14 -1.10
N GLY A 10 13.28 10.82 0.02
CA GLY A 10 14.06 12.05 0.07
C GLY A 10 15.49 11.85 -0.40
N ALA A 11 16.16 10.82 0.13
CA ALA A 11 17.55 10.49 -0.24
C ALA A 11 17.68 10.15 -1.73
N ILE A 12 16.76 9.37 -2.29
CA ILE A 12 16.78 9.04 -3.73
C ILE A 12 16.61 10.30 -4.58
N ARG A 13 15.66 11.17 -4.22
CA ARG A 13 15.43 12.43 -4.96
C ARG A 13 16.62 13.37 -4.90
N GLN A 14 17.34 13.41 -3.77
CA GLN A 14 18.53 14.23 -3.60
C GLN A 14 19.72 13.68 -4.40
N THR A 15 19.99 12.38 -4.28
CA THR A 15 21.18 11.74 -4.89
C THR A 15 20.98 11.47 -6.38
N PHE A 16 19.76 11.11 -6.79
CA PHE A 16 19.41 10.73 -8.16
C PHE A 16 18.17 11.50 -8.65
N PRO A 17 18.27 12.83 -8.86
CA PRO A 17 17.11 13.69 -9.14
C PRO A 17 16.37 13.35 -10.44
N LYS A 18 17.01 12.64 -11.38
CA LYS A 18 16.40 12.20 -12.64
C LYS A 18 15.66 10.86 -12.52
N THR A 19 15.80 10.14 -11.41
CA THR A 19 15.19 8.82 -11.19
C THR A 19 13.70 8.95 -10.90
N LYS A 20 12.88 8.17 -11.61
CA LYS A 20 11.46 8.00 -11.29
C LYS A 20 11.32 6.97 -10.17
N VAL A 21 10.62 7.36 -9.10
CA VAL A 21 10.37 6.50 -7.95
C VAL A 21 8.92 6.04 -7.98
N LEU A 22 8.71 4.74 -7.74
CA LEU A 22 7.39 4.14 -7.57
C LEU A 22 7.32 3.51 -6.19
N LEU A 23 6.19 3.67 -5.51
CA LEU A 23 5.86 2.86 -4.35
C LEU A 23 5.44 1.47 -4.79
N CYS A 24 5.83 0.45 -4.04
CA CYS A 24 5.37 -0.91 -4.26
C CYS A 24 3.86 -1.02 -3.99
N TRP A 25 3.08 -1.47 -4.98
CA TRP A 25 1.63 -1.57 -4.84
C TRP A 25 1.23 -2.57 -3.75
N PHE A 26 1.96 -3.68 -3.67
CA PHE A 26 1.78 -4.66 -2.61
C PHE A 26 1.92 -4.01 -1.22
N HIS A 27 2.96 -3.19 -1.01
CA HIS A 27 3.17 -2.53 0.28
C HIS A 27 2.19 -1.41 0.58
N VAL A 28 1.70 -0.70 -0.44
CA VAL A 28 0.59 0.24 -0.29
C VAL A 28 -0.63 -0.50 0.28
N LEU A 29 -1.08 -1.58 -0.38
CA LEU A 29 -2.24 -2.34 0.09
C LEU A 29 -2.00 -3.00 1.44
N GLN A 30 -0.82 -3.57 1.67
CA GLN A 30 -0.49 -4.23 2.93
C GLN A 30 -0.46 -3.24 4.10
N ALA A 31 0.05 -2.02 3.89
CA ALA A 31 0.05 -0.97 4.90
C ALA A 31 -1.38 -0.48 5.20
N VAL A 32 -2.21 -0.25 4.18
CA VAL A 32 -3.63 0.08 4.35
C VAL A 32 -4.35 -1.03 5.12
N HIS A 33 -4.23 -2.28 4.67
CA HIS A 33 -4.87 -3.42 5.33
C HIS A 33 -4.46 -3.56 6.80
N ARG A 34 -3.16 -3.45 7.12
CA ARG A 34 -2.68 -3.49 8.51
C ARG A 34 -3.24 -2.37 9.36
N TRP A 35 -3.39 -1.17 8.81
CA TRP A 35 -3.96 -0.05 9.55
C TRP A 35 -5.45 -0.27 9.85
N LEU A 36 -6.23 -0.75 8.88
CA LEU A 36 -7.68 -1.03 9.06
C LEU A 36 -7.99 -2.07 10.15
N VAL A 37 -7.06 -3.00 10.40
CA VAL A 37 -7.19 -4.02 11.47
C VAL A 37 -6.87 -3.46 12.86
N LYS A 38 -6.10 -2.38 12.95
CA LYS A 38 -5.78 -1.76 14.23
C LYS A 38 -6.99 -1.00 14.78
N LYS A 39 -6.98 -0.77 16.10
CA LYS A 39 -7.98 0.08 16.77
C LYS A 39 -8.09 1.45 16.11
N ASP A 40 -6.97 2.04 15.73
CA ASP A 40 -6.91 3.35 15.05
C ASP A 40 -7.58 3.32 13.67
N GLY A 41 -7.60 2.18 13.00
CA GLY A 41 -8.32 1.98 11.74
C GLY A 41 -9.78 1.57 11.91
N GLY A 42 -10.27 1.46 13.16
CA GLY A 42 -11.62 1.05 13.49
C GLY A 42 -11.83 -0.45 13.62
N ASN A 43 -10.78 -1.28 13.54
CA ASN A 43 -10.86 -2.74 13.60
C ASN A 43 -11.93 -3.31 12.65
N LEU A 44 -11.84 -2.94 11.36
CA LEU A 44 -12.86 -3.25 10.38
C LEU A 44 -12.97 -4.76 10.12
N SER A 45 -14.20 -5.21 9.83
CA SER A 45 -14.48 -6.59 9.45
C SER A 45 -13.79 -6.97 8.12
N PRO A 46 -13.60 -8.26 7.81
CA PRO A 46 -13.10 -8.69 6.50
C PRO A 46 -13.84 -8.07 5.31
N ALA A 47 -15.18 -8.02 5.37
CA ALA A 47 -15.99 -7.45 4.29
C ALA A 47 -15.74 -5.95 4.10
N GLN A 48 -15.71 -5.18 5.20
CA GLN A 48 -15.43 -3.74 5.15
C GLN A 48 -14.01 -3.46 4.65
N ARG A 49 -13.02 -4.26 5.06
CA ARG A 49 -11.65 -4.16 4.54
C ARG A 49 -11.61 -4.40 3.03
N ASN A 50 -12.30 -5.42 2.53
CA ASN A 50 -12.37 -5.70 1.10
C ASN A 50 -12.98 -4.51 0.33
N THR A 51 -14.01 -3.85 0.85
CA THR A 51 -14.57 -2.63 0.26
C THR A 51 -13.50 -1.53 0.11
N VAL A 52 -12.71 -1.27 1.15
CA VAL A 52 -11.63 -0.27 1.08
C VAL A 52 -10.57 -0.66 0.07
N ILE A 53 -10.18 -1.94 0.02
CA ILE A 53 -9.20 -2.45 -0.94
C ILE A 53 -9.72 -2.34 -2.38
N HIS A 54 -10.99 -2.62 -2.63
CA HIS A 54 -11.60 -2.42 -3.95
C HIS A 54 -11.61 -0.95 -4.36
N ALA A 55 -11.94 -0.03 -3.45
CA ALA A 55 -11.85 1.40 -3.72
C ALA A 55 -10.41 1.82 -4.09
N MET A 56 -9.41 1.33 -3.35
CA MET A 56 -7.98 1.54 -3.66
C MET A 56 -7.59 0.98 -5.04
N MET A 57 -8.10 -0.18 -5.43
CA MET A 57 -7.87 -0.75 -6.76
C MET A 57 -8.48 0.11 -7.87
N THR A 58 -9.70 0.62 -7.68
CA THR A 58 -10.33 1.55 -8.63
C THR A 58 -9.51 2.83 -8.78
N MET A 59 -9.04 3.40 -7.67
CA MET A 59 -8.18 4.58 -7.67
C MET A 59 -6.83 4.31 -8.35
N LYS A 60 -6.23 3.12 -8.15
CA LYS A 60 -4.98 2.75 -8.86
C LYS A 60 -5.17 2.74 -10.37
N ALA A 61 -6.33 2.30 -10.85
CA ALA A 61 -6.59 2.12 -12.27
C ALA A 61 -6.72 3.45 -13.05
N CYS A 62 -6.87 4.59 -12.36
CA CYS A 62 -6.94 5.91 -12.98
C CYS A 62 -5.69 6.21 -13.82
N MET A 63 -5.90 6.67 -15.05
CA MET A 63 -4.85 6.94 -16.03
C MET A 63 -4.47 8.41 -16.10
N THR A 64 -5.30 9.31 -15.56
CA THR A 64 -5.02 10.74 -15.38
C THR A 64 -5.15 11.14 -13.90
N GLU A 65 -4.59 12.28 -13.54
CA GLU A 65 -4.71 12.84 -12.19
C GLU A 65 -6.14 13.34 -11.95
N GLU A 66 -6.78 13.94 -12.96
CA GLU A 66 -8.17 14.40 -12.90
C GLU A 66 -9.14 13.24 -12.67
N ASP A 67 -8.92 12.10 -13.35
CA ASP A 67 -9.71 10.88 -13.13
C ASP A 67 -9.52 10.38 -11.70
N PHE A 68 -8.28 10.43 -11.18
CA PHE A 68 -7.98 10.03 -9.82
C PHE A 68 -8.72 10.91 -8.81
N GLU A 69 -8.70 12.23 -8.99
CA GLU A 69 -9.39 13.18 -8.11
C GLU A 69 -10.90 12.93 -8.10
N SER A 70 -11.51 12.77 -9.27
CA SER A 70 -12.94 12.47 -9.41
C SER A 70 -13.33 11.13 -8.77
N VAL A 71 -12.57 10.06 -9.09
CA VAL A 71 -12.82 8.70 -8.57
C VAL A 71 -12.57 8.64 -7.07
N SER A 72 -11.50 9.25 -6.56
CA SER A 72 -11.18 9.24 -5.14
C SER A 72 -12.22 10.02 -4.32
N ALA A 73 -12.71 11.16 -4.82
CA ALA A 73 -13.79 11.91 -4.19
C ALA A 73 -15.09 11.08 -4.14
N SER A 74 -15.44 10.42 -5.25
CA SER A 74 -16.60 9.53 -5.32
C SER A 74 -16.49 8.36 -4.33
N LYS A 75 -15.35 7.66 -4.34
CA LYS A 75 -15.11 6.52 -3.44
C LYS A 75 -15.03 6.92 -1.97
N CYS A 76 -14.54 8.11 -1.65
CA CYS A 76 -14.57 8.60 -0.28
C CYS A 76 -16.01 8.81 0.20
N ARG A 77 -16.89 9.40 -0.63
CA ARG A 77 -18.31 9.54 -0.27
C ARG A 77 -18.99 8.19 -0.07
N ASP A 78 -18.73 7.22 -0.96
CA ASP A 78 -19.26 5.85 -0.85
C ASP A 78 -18.85 5.20 0.49
N LEU A 79 -17.56 5.29 0.84
CA LEU A 79 -17.01 4.71 2.07
C LEU A 79 -17.56 5.40 3.33
N GLU A 80 -17.64 6.73 3.31
CA GLU A 80 -18.19 7.53 4.42
C GLU A 80 -19.66 7.18 4.67
N ALA A 81 -20.46 7.09 3.60
CA ALA A 81 -21.87 6.69 3.69
C ALA A 81 -22.02 5.26 4.21
N GLN A 82 -21.20 4.32 3.71
CA GLN A 82 -21.28 2.91 4.10
C GLN A 82 -20.83 2.66 5.54
N PHE A 83 -19.81 3.38 6.03
CA PHE A 83 -19.25 3.17 7.36
C PHE A 83 -19.80 4.14 8.42
N GLY A 84 -20.56 5.17 8.01
CA GLY A 84 -21.05 6.22 8.90
C GLY A 84 -19.92 7.03 9.55
N SER A 85 -18.74 7.07 8.94
CA SER A 85 -17.54 7.67 9.52
C SER A 85 -16.50 8.04 8.46
N SER A 86 -15.87 9.21 8.60
CA SER A 86 -14.78 9.70 7.75
C SER A 86 -13.39 9.24 8.17
N ARG A 87 -13.27 8.38 9.20
CA ARG A 87 -11.97 7.90 9.71
C ARG A 87 -11.08 7.29 8.62
N VAL A 88 -11.66 6.40 7.80
CA VAL A 88 -10.90 5.72 6.73
C VAL A 88 -10.51 6.71 5.64
N THR A 89 -11.43 7.57 5.21
CA THR A 89 -11.18 8.54 4.14
C THR A 89 -10.19 9.63 4.56
N HIS A 90 -10.22 10.09 5.81
CA HIS A 90 -9.17 10.94 6.39
C HIS A 90 -7.80 10.28 6.29
N TYR A 91 -7.69 9.02 6.74
CA TYR A 91 -6.43 8.30 6.64
C TYR A 91 -5.94 8.17 5.19
N LEU A 92 -6.83 7.87 4.23
CA LEU A 92 -6.46 7.79 2.82
C LEU A 92 -6.00 9.14 2.26
N ARG A 93 -6.75 10.22 2.55
CA ARG A 93 -6.43 11.59 2.13
C ARG A 93 -5.11 12.09 2.70
N ASP A 94 -4.84 11.81 3.97
CA ASP A 94 -3.64 12.34 4.63
C ASP A 94 -2.40 11.51 4.33
N GLN A 95 -2.57 10.19 4.17
CA GLN A 95 -1.44 9.25 4.12
C GLN A 95 -1.12 8.76 2.72
N TRP A 96 -2.08 8.68 1.81
CA TRP A 96 -1.89 7.98 0.53
C TRP A 96 -2.09 8.87 -0.68
N PHE A 97 -3.07 9.77 -0.66
CA PHE A 97 -3.37 10.64 -1.80
C PHE A 97 -2.24 11.61 -2.16
N PRO A 98 -1.48 12.22 -1.23
CA PRO A 98 -0.35 13.08 -1.57
C PRO A 98 0.78 12.35 -2.31
N PHE A 99 0.77 11.02 -2.26
CA PHE A 99 1.72 10.15 -2.93
C PHE A 99 1.08 9.37 -4.08
N ALA A 100 -0.13 9.74 -4.53
CA ALA A 100 -0.90 9.04 -5.56
C ALA A 100 -0.10 8.79 -6.84
N ALA A 101 0.63 9.80 -7.33
CA ALA A 101 1.50 9.68 -8.50
C ALA A 101 2.59 8.60 -8.34
N LEU A 102 2.95 8.18 -7.12
CA LEU A 102 3.95 7.13 -6.91
C LEU A 102 3.35 5.71 -6.95
N TRP A 103 2.03 5.55 -6.84
CA TRP A 103 1.40 4.23 -6.75
C TRP A 103 0.24 3.98 -7.73
N ALA A 104 -0.47 5.01 -8.17
CA ALA A 104 -1.53 4.93 -9.18
C ALA A 104 -0.97 4.93 -10.61
N ASN A 105 -1.77 4.47 -11.58
CA ASN A 105 -1.31 4.27 -12.95
C ASN A 105 -1.00 5.58 -13.67
N PHE A 106 -1.68 6.68 -13.36
CA PHE A 106 -1.42 8.00 -13.96
C PHE A 106 0.02 8.50 -13.74
N GLY A 107 0.66 8.13 -12.63
CA GLY A 107 2.07 8.45 -12.38
C GLY A 107 3.06 7.36 -12.83
N ARG A 108 2.56 6.27 -13.43
CA ARG A 108 3.32 5.09 -13.90
C ARG A 108 3.37 4.99 -15.42
N LEU A 109 3.12 6.08 -16.15
CA LEU A 109 3.09 6.11 -17.63
C LEU A 109 4.46 5.96 -18.31
N PHE A 110 5.38 5.20 -17.71
CA PHE A 110 6.72 4.89 -18.22
C PHE A 110 6.98 3.39 -18.14
N GLN A 111 7.91 2.88 -18.94
CA GLN A 111 8.17 1.44 -18.99
C GLN A 111 8.70 0.91 -17.64
N HIS A 112 7.90 0.06 -16.98
CA HIS A 112 8.22 -0.53 -15.69
C HIS A 112 8.01 -2.07 -15.65
N ASN A 113 7.95 -2.71 -16.83
CA ASN A 113 7.82 -4.17 -17.01
C ASN A 113 6.70 -4.82 -16.18
N SER A 114 5.58 -4.11 -15.98
CA SER A 114 4.47 -4.56 -15.13
C SER A 114 4.89 -4.96 -13.71
N SER A 115 6.04 -4.47 -13.24
CA SER A 115 6.49 -4.67 -11.87
C SER A 115 5.65 -3.77 -10.96
N ASP A 116 4.53 -4.29 -10.49
CA ASP A 116 3.70 -3.67 -9.45
C ASP A 116 4.13 -4.10 -8.04
N THR A 117 4.94 -5.16 -7.93
CA THR A 117 5.32 -5.80 -6.67
C THR A 117 6.82 -6.02 -6.58
N ASN A 118 7.37 -5.89 -5.37
CA ASN A 118 8.74 -6.28 -5.03
C ASN A 118 8.81 -7.71 -4.47
N ASN A 119 7.75 -8.51 -4.62
CA ASN A 119 7.61 -9.88 -4.10
C ASN A 119 8.83 -10.78 -4.38
N LYS A 120 9.54 -10.56 -5.51
CA LYS A 120 10.79 -11.30 -5.81
C LYS A 120 11.90 -10.96 -4.82
N ALA A 121 12.10 -9.67 -4.53
CA ALA A 121 13.06 -9.21 -3.54
C ALA A 121 12.64 -9.66 -2.13
N GLU A 122 11.36 -9.54 -1.77
CA GLU A 122 10.88 -9.99 -0.45
C GLU A 122 11.03 -11.50 -0.24
N ARG A 123 10.70 -12.32 -1.25
CA ARG A 123 10.87 -13.78 -1.15
C ARG A 123 12.33 -14.15 -0.97
N TYR A 124 13.24 -13.44 -1.65
CA TYR A 124 14.67 -13.62 -1.46
C TYR A 124 15.07 -13.26 -0.02
N TRP A 125 14.68 -12.07 0.46
CA TRP A 125 15.00 -11.62 1.82
C TRP A 125 14.41 -12.52 2.90
N HIS A 126 13.15 -12.96 2.77
CA HIS A 126 12.55 -13.92 3.69
C HIS A 126 13.33 -15.24 3.74
N ARG A 127 13.79 -15.77 2.60
CA ARG A 127 14.62 -16.98 2.58
C ARG A 127 15.94 -16.77 3.32
N VAL A 128 16.61 -15.64 3.09
CA VAL A 128 17.85 -15.29 3.79
C VAL A 128 17.61 -15.19 5.30
N ILE A 129 16.56 -14.47 5.73
CA ILE A 129 16.21 -14.32 7.14
C ILE A 129 15.91 -15.68 7.78
N ILE A 130 15.11 -16.53 7.12
CA ILE A 130 14.79 -17.88 7.63
C ILE A 130 16.08 -18.71 7.78
N GLN A 131 16.98 -18.67 6.79
CA GLN A 131 18.26 -19.39 6.87
C GLN A 131 19.12 -18.91 8.04
N ILE A 132 19.20 -17.60 8.26
CA ILE A 132 19.91 -17.00 9.39
C ILE A 132 19.27 -17.46 10.71
N LEU A 133 17.95 -17.33 10.86
CA LEU A 133 17.26 -17.70 12.10
C LEU A 133 17.42 -19.20 12.41
N LEU A 134 17.33 -20.06 11.39
CA LEU A 134 17.59 -21.50 11.53
C LEU A 134 19.04 -21.78 11.94
N HIS A 135 20.01 -21.09 11.33
CA HIS A 135 21.43 -21.24 11.67
C HIS A 135 21.72 -20.85 13.13
N TYR A 136 21.16 -19.74 13.59
CA TYR A 136 21.34 -19.26 14.97
C TYR A 136 20.38 -19.89 15.98
N LYS A 137 19.55 -20.86 15.58
CA LYS A 137 18.48 -21.47 16.40
C LYS A 137 17.59 -20.45 17.10
N ILE A 138 17.41 -19.27 16.50
CA ILE A 138 16.52 -18.25 17.01
C ILE A 138 15.10 -18.71 16.70
N PRO A 139 14.19 -18.79 17.69
CA PRO A 139 12.82 -19.20 17.46
C PRO A 139 12.19 -18.32 16.38
N VAL A 140 11.81 -18.94 15.27
CA VAL A 140 11.00 -18.26 14.25
C VAL A 140 9.60 -18.15 14.82
N PHE A 141 9.30 -17.01 15.45
CA PHE A 141 7.92 -16.68 15.77
C PHE A 141 7.19 -16.44 14.45
N ALA A 142 6.57 -17.49 13.91
CA ALA A 142 5.59 -17.36 12.85
C ALA A 142 4.53 -16.37 13.35
N ARG A 143 4.46 -15.18 12.73
CA ARG A 143 3.26 -14.34 12.85
C ARG A 143 2.12 -15.20 12.32
N SER A 144 1.32 -15.76 13.22
CA SER A 144 0.18 -16.59 12.86
C SER A 144 -0.78 -15.73 12.05
N SER A 145 -0.74 -15.87 10.73
CA SER A 145 -1.92 -15.63 9.91
C SER A 145 -2.95 -16.68 10.34
N LYS A 146 -3.78 -16.33 11.31
CA LYS A 146 -5.03 -17.07 11.55
C LYS A 146 -5.93 -16.81 10.34
N GLN A 147 -5.73 -17.61 9.30
CA GLN A 147 -6.80 -18.04 8.41
C GLN A 147 -7.61 -19.06 9.20
N THR A 148 -8.82 -18.69 9.58
CA THR A 148 -9.87 -19.64 9.95
C THR A 148 -11.14 -19.17 9.28
N SER A 149 -11.57 -19.99 8.31
CA SER A 149 -12.94 -20.34 7.92
C SER A 149 -13.99 -19.23 7.90
#